data_AF-A0A9P1M911-F1
#
_entry.id   AF-A0A9P1M911-F1
#
_cell.length_a   1.000
_cell.length_b   1.000
_cell.length_c   1.000
_cell.angle_alpha   90.00
_cell.angle_beta   90.00
_cell.angle_gamma   90.00
#
_symmetry.space_group_name_H-M   'P 1'
#
loop_
_entity.id
_entity.type
_entity.pdbx_description
1 polymer ?
#
loop_
_entity_poly.entity_id
_entity_poly.type
_entity_poly.pdbx_seq_one_letter_code
_entity_poly.pdbx_strand_id
1 'polypeptide(L)'
;MLAELKRLLEVWEASVPESFRPWSEFQPQNDTFPTINYVSPWHAVAWQYYYAAKVLVELYQKPEDMSIIEITRYMESYRSVAAYALSHSQVNTQEYQSTEPI
;
A
#
# COMPACT_ATOMS: atom_id res chain seq x y z
N MET A 1 5.99 4.47 24.78
CA MET A 1 4.69 3.89 24.36
C MET A 1 4.40 4.20 22.89
N LEU A 2 4.28 5.47 22.51
CA LEU A 2 3.97 5.86 21.13
C LEU A 2 5.03 5.46 20.08
N ALA A 3 6.32 5.62 20.41
CA ALA A 3 7.42 5.17 19.55
C ALA A 3 7.39 3.66 19.29
N GLU A 4 6.94 2.88 20.27
CA GLU A 4 6.81 1.43 20.13
C GLU A 4 5.63 1.07 19.21
N LEU A 5 4.51 1.79 19.29
CA LEU A 5 3.40 1.61 18.36
C LEU A 5 3.80 1.92 16.91
N LYS A 6 4.60 2.97 16.69
CA LYS A 6 5.17 3.28 15.37
C LYS A 6 6.06 2.15 14.86
N ARG A 7 6.99 1.68 15.70
CA ARG A 7 7.87 0.55 15.37
C ARG A 7 7.08 -0.71 15.02
N LEU A 8 6.02 -1.02 15.77
CA LEU A 8 5.18 -2.19 15.50
C LEU A 8 4.43 -2.08 14.17
N LEU A 9 3.97 -0.88 13.79
CA LEU A 9 3.34 -0.64 12.49
C LEU A 9 4.33 -0.81 11.33
N GLU A 10 5.55 -0.29 11.48
CA GLU A 10 6.63 -0.45 10.49
C GLU A 10 7.02 -1.92 10.32
N VAL A 11 7.16 -2.66 11.42
CA VAL A 11 7.46 -4.10 11.40
C VAL A 11 6.34 -4.88 10.73
N TRP A 12 5.08 -4.56 11.03
CA TRP A 12 3.95 -5.23 10.38
C TRP A 12 3.98 -5.01 8.86
N GLU A 13 4.12 -3.76 8.41
CA GLU A 13 4.16 -3.41 6.98
C GLU A 13 5.31 -4.11 6.25
N ALA A 14 6.50 -4.17 6.87
CA ALA A 14 7.65 -4.87 6.31
C ALA A 14 7.53 -6.42 6.33
N SER A 15 6.71 -6.98 7.23
CA SER A 15 6.50 -8.43 7.33
C SER A 15 5.49 -8.98 6.32
N VAL A 16 4.71 -8.09 5.71
CA VAL A 16 3.66 -8.44 4.77
C VAL A 16 4.26 -8.68 3.37
N PRO A 17 3.99 -9.82 2.71
CA PRO A 17 4.48 -10.08 1.36
C PRO A 17 3.96 -9.04 0.35
N GLU A 18 4.71 -8.76 -0.71
CA GLU A 18 4.27 -7.83 -1.77
C GLU A 18 2.97 -8.27 -2.47
N SER A 19 2.74 -9.59 -2.50
CA SER A 19 1.52 -10.20 -3.03
C SER A 19 0.31 -10.10 -2.09
N PHE A 20 0.48 -9.57 -0.87
CA PHE A 20 -0.58 -9.44 0.13
C PHE A 20 -1.46 -8.22 -0.21
N ARG A 21 -2.24 -8.36 -1.27
CA ARG A 21 -3.17 -7.34 -1.74
C ARG A 21 -4.60 -7.79 -1.46
N PRO A 22 -5.52 -6.86 -1.15
CA PRO A 22 -6.93 -7.20 -1.03
C PRO A 22 -7.56 -7.63 -2.37
N TRP A 23 -6.85 -7.44 -3.47
CA TRP A 23 -7.26 -7.80 -4.83
C TRP A 23 -6.15 -8.54 -5.56
N SER A 24 -6.53 -9.37 -6.54
CA SER A 24 -5.64 -9.97 -7.52
C SER A 24 -6.05 -9.51 -8.90
N GLU A 25 -5.07 -9.17 -9.72
CA GLU A 25 -5.28 -8.90 -11.14
C GLU A 25 -5.03 -10.18 -11.92
N PHE A 26 -5.99 -10.53 -12.76
CA PHE A 26 -5.88 -11.63 -13.70
C PHE A 26 -6.25 -11.14 -15.09
N GLN A 27 -5.33 -11.24 -16.04
CA GLN A 27 -5.59 -10.92 -17.43
C GLN A 27 -5.43 -12.17 -18.30
N PRO A 28 -6.52 -12.76 -18.78
CA PRO A 28 -6.46 -13.79 -19.83
C PRO A 28 -5.78 -13.24 -21.08
N GLN A 29 -5.00 -14.08 -21.78
CA GLN A 29 -4.29 -13.68 -23.01
C GLN A 29 -5.21 -13.15 -24.14
N ASN A 30 -6.52 -13.46 -24.08
CA ASN A 30 -7.50 -13.06 -25.09
C ASN A 30 -8.43 -11.92 -24.65
N ASP A 31 -8.26 -11.36 -23.45
CA ASP A 31 -9.10 -10.26 -22.95
C ASP A 31 -8.37 -8.92 -22.98
N THR A 32 -9.06 -7.91 -23.50
CA THR A 32 -8.55 -6.54 -23.63
C THR A 32 -8.33 -5.85 -22.28
N PHE A 33 -9.03 -6.29 -21.22
CA PHE A 33 -8.98 -5.65 -19.91
C PHE A 33 -8.70 -6.66 -18.79
N PRO A 34 -7.89 -6.30 -17.77
CA PRO A 34 -7.64 -7.14 -16.62
C PRO A 34 -8.88 -7.27 -15.73
N THR A 35 -9.13 -8.47 -15.22
CA THR A 35 -10.14 -8.72 -14.19
C THR A 35 -9.54 -8.53 -12.82
N ILE A 36 -10.13 -7.64 -12.01
CA ILE A 36 -9.77 -7.43 -10.61
C ILE A 36 -10.68 -8.30 -9.74
N ASN A 37 -10.11 -9.29 -9.07
CA ASN A 37 -10.83 -10.16 -8.13
C ASN A 37 -10.49 -9.77 -6.70
N TYR A 38 -11.50 -9.56 -5.84
CA TYR A 38 -11.29 -9.37 -4.40
C TYR A 38 -11.07 -10.73 -3.73
N VAL A 39 -9.81 -11.07 -3.47
CA VAL A 39 -9.38 -12.46 -3.26
C VAL A 39 -9.61 -12.97 -1.84
N SER A 40 -9.60 -12.08 -0.85
CA SER A 40 -9.62 -12.53 0.54
C SER A 40 -10.11 -11.44 1.51
N PRO A 41 -11.27 -11.64 2.16
CA PRO A 41 -11.77 -10.75 3.21
C PRO A 41 -10.75 -10.52 4.33
N TRP A 42 -9.92 -11.53 4.66
CA TRP A 42 -8.92 -11.42 5.70
C TRP A 42 -7.79 -10.44 5.38
N HIS A 43 -7.39 -10.35 4.11
CA HIS A 43 -6.40 -9.37 3.68
C HIS A 43 -6.95 -7.96 3.80
N ALA A 44 -8.21 -7.76 3.38
CA ALA A 44 -8.90 -6.48 3.53
C ALA A 44 -9.05 -6.06 5.00
N VAL A 45 -9.45 -6.97 5.88
CA VAL A 45 -9.60 -6.73 7.32
C VAL A 45 -8.24 -6.39 7.96
N ALA A 46 -7.17 -7.11 7.62
CA ALA A 46 -5.83 -6.82 8.15
C ALA A 46 -5.36 -5.42 7.75
N TRP A 47 -5.53 -5.04 6.48
CA TRP A 47 -5.23 -3.70 5.99
C TRP A 47 -6.07 -2.63 6.70
N GLN A 48 -7.37 -2.87 6.93
CA GLN A 48 -8.24 -1.94 7.66
C GLN A 48 -7.73 -1.69 9.08
N TYR A 49 -7.35 -2.73 9.83
CA TYR A 49 -6.81 -2.57 11.18
C TYR A 49 -5.46 -1.84 11.20
N TYR A 50 -4.55 -2.16 10.28
CA TYR A 50 -3.29 -1.44 10.14
C TYR A 50 -3.53 0.06 9.90
N TYR A 51 -4.42 0.40 8.95
CA TYR A 51 -4.69 1.80 8.64
C TYR A 51 -5.39 2.53 9.79
N ALA A 52 -6.33 1.88 10.48
CA ALA A 52 -6.96 2.45 11.66
C ALA A 52 -5.93 2.77 12.74
N ALA A 53 -5.01 1.84 13.03
CA ALA A 53 -3.94 2.05 13.99
C ALA A 53 -3.00 3.19 13.58
N LYS A 54 -2.62 3.27 12.30
CA LYS A 54 -1.78 4.36 11.76
C LYS A 54 -2.46 5.73 11.93
N VAL A 55 -3.75 5.84 11.61
CA VAL A 55 -4.54 7.07 11.79
C VAL A 55 -4.60 7.48 13.26
N LEU A 56 -4.85 6.56 14.18
CA LEU A 56 -4.90 6.85 15.61
C LEU A 56 -3.55 7.35 16.15
N VAL A 57 -2.45 6.76 15.70
CA VAL A 57 -1.09 7.18 16.08
C VAL A 57 -0.79 8.60 15.59
N GLU A 58 -1.13 8.92 14.35
CA GLU A 58 -0.92 10.25 13.79
C GLU A 58 -1.83 11.30 14.43
N LEU A 59 -3.11 10.97 14.67
CA LEU A 59 -4.04 11.85 15.38
C LEU A 59 -3.56 12.16 16.81
N TYR A 60 -2.95 11.20 17.49
CA TYR A 60 -2.38 11.40 18.81
C TYR A 60 -1.16 12.35 18.79
N GLN A 61 -0.41 12.39 17.68
CA GLN A 61 0.75 13.28 17.50
C GLN A 61 0.39 14.63 16.88
N LYS A 62 -0.85 14.81 16.45
CA LYS A 62 -1.31 16.00 15.77
C LYS A 62 -1.02 17.26 16.61
N PRO A 63 -0.29 18.24 16.07
CA PRO A 63 -0.15 19.56 16.71
C PRO A 63 -1.52 20.16 17.03
N GLU A 64 -1.65 20.87 18.15
CA GLU A 64 -2.95 21.41 18.61
C GLU A 64 -3.58 22.36 17.59
N ASP A 65 -2.75 23.11 16.87
CA ASP A 65 -3.10 24.10 15.85
C ASP A 65 -3.46 23.48 14.49
N MET A 66 -3.15 22.21 14.25
CA MET A 66 -3.48 21.52 13.00
C MET A 66 -4.93 21.04 13.00
N SER A 67 -5.70 21.36 11.97
CA SER A 67 -7.07 20.88 11.80
C SER A 67 -7.11 19.39 11.37
N ILE A 68 -8.27 18.75 11.58
CA ILE A 68 -8.51 17.36 11.12
C ILE A 68 -8.37 17.24 9.60
N ILE A 69 -8.73 18.28 8.85
CA ILE A 69 -8.64 18.29 7.39
C ILE A 69 -7.17 18.32 6.94
N GLU A 70 -6.32 19.10 7.64
CA GLU A 70 -4.90 19.22 7.33
C GLU A 70 -4.15 17.92 7.63
N ILE A 71 -4.41 17.28 8.77
CA ILE A 71 -3.79 15.98 9.08
C ILE A 71 -4.26 14.89 8.11
N THR A 72 -5.53 14.90 7.70
CA THR A 72 -6.04 13.96 6.68
C THR A 72 -5.27 14.12 5.36
N ARG A 73 -5.13 15.36 4.87
CA ARG A 73 -4.35 15.66 3.66
C ARG A 73 -2.88 15.26 3.78
N TYR A 74 -2.27 15.49 4.94
CA TYR A 74 -0.90 15.06 5.21
C TYR A 74 -0.76 13.54 5.08
N MET A 75 -1.65 12.77 5.72
CA MET A 75 -1.63 11.31 5.65
C MET A 75 -1.90 10.76 4.23
N GLU A 76 -2.76 11.42 3.46
CA GLU A 76 -3.03 11.07 2.06
C GLU A 76 -1.83 11.37 1.15
N SER A 77 -1.13 12.48 1.37
CA SER A 77 0.04 12.87 0.57
C SER A 77 1.17 11.84 0.63
N TYR A 78 1.38 11.24 1.81
CA TYR A 78 2.37 10.18 2.01
C TYR A 78 2.05 8.93 1.17
N ARG A 79 0.76 8.63 1.00
CA ARG A 79 0.31 7.50 0.17
C ARG A 79 0.45 7.76 -1.31
N SER A 80 0.23 8.99 -1.79
CA SER A 80 0.39 9.32 -3.20
C SER A 80 1.82 9.10 -3.68
N VAL A 81 2.81 9.42 -2.84
CA VAL A 81 4.24 9.20 -3.14
C VAL A 81 4.59 7.70 -3.10
N ALA A 82 4.13 6.96 -2.10
CA ALA A 82 4.36 5.51 -2.01
C ALA A 82 3.67 4.75 -3.15
N ALA A 83 2.42 5.09 -3.50
CA ALA A 83 1.68 4.50 -4.60
C ALA A 83 2.30 4.83 -5.97
N TYR A 84 2.80 6.06 -6.15
CA TYR A 84 3.54 6.46 -7.34
C TYR A 84 4.86 5.69 -7.49
N ALA A 85 5.62 5.53 -6.41
CA ALA A 85 6.85 4.74 -6.42
C ALA A 85 6.61 3.26 -6.74
N LEU A 86 5.55 2.66 -6.19
CA LEU A 86 5.16 1.28 -6.45
C LEU A 86 4.71 1.08 -7.91
N SER A 87 3.92 2.00 -8.48
CA SER A 87 3.47 1.89 -9.88
C SER A 87 4.62 2.00 -10.89
N HIS A 88 5.64 2.81 -10.61
CA HIS A 88 6.79 2.98 -11.52
C HIS A 88 7.85 1.88 -11.36
N SER A 89 7.86 1.16 -10.23
CA SER A 89 8.71 -0.04 -10.07
C SER A 89 8.22 -1.25 -10.87
N GLN A 90 6.92 -1.37 -11.11
CA GLN A 90 6.34 -2.47 -11.89
C GLN A 90 6.56 -2.33 -13.40
N VAL A 91 6.79 -1.11 -13.92
CA VAL A 91 7.07 -0.87 -15.35
C VAL A 91 8.48 -1.33 -15.74
N ASN A 92 9.46 -1.25 -14.83
CA ASN A 92 10.87 -1.56 -15.15
C ASN A 92 11.22 -3.05 -15.20
N THR A 93 10.30 -3.96 -14.85
CA THR A 93 10.61 -5.41 -14.78
C THR A 93 10.22 -6.17 -16.06
N GLN A 94 9.51 -5.53 -17.00
CA GLN A 94 9.08 -6.19 -18.24
C GLN A 94 10.01 -5.96 -19.47
N GLU A 95 11.04 -5.12 -19.37
CA GLU A 95 11.95 -4.85 -20.52
C GLU A 95 13.22 -5.72 -20.59
N TYR A 96 13.46 -6.65 -19.64
CA TYR A 96 14.71 -7.44 -19.58
C TYR A 96 14.58 -8.93 -19.99
N GLN A 97 13.61 -9.29 -20.84
CA GLN A 97 13.56 -10.63 -21.45
C GLN A 97 13.27 -10.58 -22.95
N SER A 98 14.16 -9.98 -23.74
CA SER A 98 14.18 -10.17 -25.20
C SER A 98 15.53 -9.74 -25.77
N THR A 99 16.56 -10.58 -25.65
CA THR A 99 17.68 -10.68 -26.62
C THR A 99 18.70 -11.73 -26.13
N GLU A 100 18.48 -13.00 -26.48
CA GLU A 100 19.59 -13.93 -26.70
C GLU A 100 19.56 -14.37 -28.18
N PRO A 101 20.69 -14.30 -28.90
CA PRO A 101 20.75 -14.70 -30.30
C PRO A 101 21.04 -16.20 -30.43
N ILE A 102 20.39 -16.85 -31.40
CA ILE A 102 20.81 -18.14 -31.97
C ILE A 102 21.56 -17.86 -33.26
#